data_AF-A0A8S0TA00-F1
#
_entry.id   AF-A0A8S0TA00-F1
#
_cell.length_a   1.000
_cell.length_b   1.000
_cell.length_c   1.000
_cell.angle_alpha   90.00
_cell.angle_beta   90.00
_cell.angle_gamma   90.00
#
_symmetry.space_group_name_H-M   'P 1'
#
loop_
_entity.id
_entity.type
_entity.pdbx_description
1 polymer ?
#
loop_
_entity_poly.entity_id
_entity_poly.type
_entity_poly.pdbx_seq_one_letter_code
_entity_poly.pdbx_strand_id
1 'polypeptide(L)'
;MLRFGTVIPISSYSSITCSCINNHPHHPTSLSTSVSEASLKATMNRLAGVARLMIVSDLDHTMVDHHDLDNLALLRFNALWESNYRNNSLLVFSTGRSPTLYKELRKEKPLLVPDITIMSVGTEITYGNSMIPDDGWIEILNQKWNRNVVSEETKKISELTLQSETEQRPHKVSFYIQKDKAEDIMKVLSTRLEERGLDVKIIYSGGMDLDILPQGAGKGQALAYLLKKFKAEGNLPHSTLVCGDSGNDAELFSIPDVHGVMVSNAQEELLQWHVANAKDNPKIIHATERCAAGIIQAIGYFNLGPSKSPRDVTDLSDSKMEKFDPAYEVVKFYLFYERWRRAEVENSELYFANLKAVCVCLISF
;
A
#
# COMPACT_ATOMS: atom_id res chain seq x y z
N MET A 1 -3.05 -22.71 37.41
CA MET A 1 -2.38 -21.44 37.76
C MET A 1 -0.93 -21.54 37.32
N LEU A 2 -0.62 -21.15 36.09
CA LEU A 2 0.74 -20.92 35.59
C LEU A 2 0.65 -19.73 34.63
N ARG A 3 1.47 -18.71 34.91
CA ARG A 3 1.45 -17.37 34.31
C ARG A 3 2.26 -17.32 33.02
N PHE A 4 1.82 -16.42 32.14
CA PHE A 4 2.49 -15.73 31.02
C PHE A 4 3.97 -16.01 30.75
N GLY A 5 4.28 -16.28 29.48
CA GLY A 5 5.57 -16.05 28.84
C GLY A 5 5.39 -15.11 27.64
N THR A 6 6.08 -13.98 27.69
CA THR A 6 6.06 -12.82 26.81
C THR A 6 6.47 -13.15 25.38
N VAL A 7 5.78 -12.59 24.39
CA VAL A 7 6.22 -12.58 22.98
C VAL A 7 7.47 -11.69 22.89
N ILE A 8 8.59 -12.27 22.44
CA ILE A 8 9.83 -11.54 22.19
C ILE A 8 9.73 -10.89 20.79
N PRO A 9 9.90 -9.57 20.65
CA PRO A 9 9.99 -8.95 19.34
C PRO A 9 11.29 -9.34 18.65
N ILE A 10 11.21 -9.67 17.36
CA ILE A 10 12.36 -9.96 16.48
C ILE A 10 13.12 -8.64 16.28
N SER A 11 14.00 -8.31 17.22
CA SER A 11 14.99 -7.23 17.11
C SER A 11 16.23 -7.58 17.93
N SER A 12 16.94 -8.63 17.54
CA SER A 12 18.29 -8.91 18.02
C SER A 12 19.02 -9.89 17.11
N TYR A 13 19.44 -9.40 15.94
CA TYR A 13 20.63 -9.96 15.30
C TYR A 13 21.77 -8.97 15.49
N SER A 14 22.39 -9.01 16.66
CA SER A 14 23.73 -8.48 16.89
C SER A 14 24.75 -9.50 16.41
N SER A 15 25.44 -9.17 15.32
CA SER A 15 26.86 -9.44 15.07
C SER A 15 27.49 -10.63 15.80
N ILE A 16 27.68 -11.75 15.09
CA ILE A 16 28.74 -12.71 15.42
C ILE A 16 30.06 -12.05 15.02
N THR A 17 30.77 -11.47 15.97
CA THR A 17 32.14 -10.97 15.77
C THR A 17 33.12 -12.14 15.83
N CYS A 18 33.72 -12.48 14.69
CA CYS A 18 34.92 -13.30 14.63
C CYS A 18 36.10 -12.46 15.14
N SER A 19 36.71 -12.87 16.25
CA SER A 19 37.85 -12.19 16.85
C SER A 19 39.15 -12.54 16.12
N CYS A 20 39.56 -11.70 15.17
CA CYS A 20 40.94 -11.54 14.71
C CYS A 20 41.13 -10.08 14.26
N ILE A 21 41.55 -9.21 15.17
CA ILE A 21 41.95 -7.83 14.85
C ILE A 21 43.45 -7.84 14.54
N ASN A 22 43.82 -7.46 13.31
CA ASN A 22 45.09 -6.79 13.04
C ASN A 22 44.77 -5.42 12.43
N ASN A 23 45.42 -4.41 13.02
CA ASN A 23 45.22 -2.97 12.83
C ASN A 23 45.28 -2.49 11.37
N HIS A 24 44.29 -1.69 10.94
CA HIS A 24 44.49 -0.50 10.09
C HIS A 24 43.27 0.44 10.19
N PRO A 25 43.43 1.77 10.17
CA PRO A 25 42.31 2.71 10.26
C PRO A 25 41.71 2.95 8.87
N HIS A 26 40.44 2.59 8.66
CA HIS A 26 39.70 2.96 7.45
C HIS A 26 38.44 3.76 7.81
N HIS A 27 38.30 4.89 7.11
CA HIS A 27 37.15 5.81 7.11
C HIS A 27 35.80 5.11 6.84
N PRO A 28 34.69 5.55 7.47
CA PRO A 28 33.36 5.01 7.19
C PRO A 28 32.62 5.89 6.17
N THR A 29 32.76 5.62 4.86
CA THR A 29 31.91 6.26 3.83
C THR A 29 32.01 5.49 2.50
N SER A 30 31.18 4.45 2.31
CA SER A 30 30.89 3.89 0.96
C SER A 30 29.78 2.81 0.92
N LEU A 31 29.51 2.09 2.01
CA LEU A 31 28.55 0.97 1.97
C LEU A 31 27.07 1.38 1.96
N SER A 32 26.70 2.51 2.58
CA SER A 32 25.29 2.93 2.67
C SER A 32 24.75 3.50 1.35
N THR A 33 25.60 4.18 0.59
CA THR A 33 25.25 4.77 -0.72
C THR A 33 25.05 3.70 -1.79
N SER A 34 25.88 2.64 -1.79
CA SER A 34 25.77 1.55 -2.77
C SER A 34 24.50 0.71 -2.61
N VAL A 35 24.06 0.47 -1.37
CA VAL A 35 22.82 -0.27 -1.08
C VAL A 35 21.59 0.54 -1.49
N SER A 36 21.59 1.87 -1.27
CA SER A 36 20.51 2.73 -1.76
C SER A 36 20.43 2.74 -3.29
N GLU A 37 21.54 2.87 -4.00
CA GLU A 37 21.55 2.87 -5.47
C GLU A 37 21.06 1.56 -6.08
N ALA A 38 21.49 0.42 -5.52
CA ALA A 38 21.02 -0.90 -5.97
C ALA A 38 19.51 -1.08 -5.75
N SER A 39 18.99 -0.65 -4.60
CA SER A 39 17.56 -0.68 -4.31
C SER A 39 16.76 0.19 -5.27
N LEU A 40 17.27 1.38 -5.63
CA LEU A 40 16.62 2.28 -6.57
C LEU A 40 16.61 1.71 -7.97
N LYS A 41 17.75 1.18 -8.43
CA LYS A 41 17.83 0.52 -9.72
C LYS A 41 16.87 -0.66 -9.82
N ALA A 42 16.74 -1.46 -8.76
CA ALA A 42 15.78 -2.56 -8.71
C ALA A 42 14.31 -2.07 -8.82
N THR A 43 13.94 -1.00 -8.11
CA THR A 43 12.61 -0.40 -8.23
C THR A 43 12.36 0.16 -9.63
N MET A 44 13.30 0.94 -10.18
CA MET A 44 13.16 1.53 -11.52
C MET A 44 13.05 0.44 -12.60
N ASN A 45 13.80 -0.65 -12.48
CA ASN A 45 13.68 -1.79 -13.39
C ASN A 45 12.28 -2.41 -13.36
N ARG A 46 11.61 -2.46 -12.20
CA ARG A 46 10.25 -3.00 -12.09
C ARG A 46 9.20 -2.07 -12.69
N LEU A 47 9.44 -0.76 -12.64
CA LEU A 47 8.56 0.26 -13.26
C LEU A 47 8.75 0.35 -14.79
N ALA A 48 9.90 -0.09 -15.31
CA ALA A 48 10.23 -0.01 -16.73
C ALA A 48 9.56 -1.07 -17.62
N GLY A 49 8.84 -2.04 -17.03
CA GLY A 49 8.13 -3.08 -17.76
C GLY A 49 6.61 -2.83 -17.79
N VAL A 50 5.95 -3.38 -18.81
CA VAL A 50 4.48 -3.42 -18.85
C VAL A 50 3.97 -4.38 -17.79
N ALA A 51 3.36 -3.82 -16.74
CA ALA A 51 2.79 -4.62 -15.66
C ALA A 51 1.54 -5.38 -16.13
N ARG A 52 1.46 -6.66 -15.83
CA ARG A 52 0.26 -7.47 -16.04
C ARG A 52 -0.93 -6.92 -15.24
N LEU A 53 -0.69 -6.61 -13.97
CA LEU A 53 -1.68 -6.07 -13.06
C LEU A 53 -1.03 -4.98 -12.21
N MET A 54 -1.74 -3.88 -11.99
CA MET A 54 -1.40 -2.91 -10.96
C MET A 54 -2.50 -2.91 -9.90
N ILE A 55 -2.17 -3.25 -8.66
CA ILE A 55 -3.09 -3.12 -7.52
C ILE A 55 -2.80 -1.80 -6.83
N VAL A 56 -3.82 -0.96 -6.69
CA VAL A 56 -3.77 0.33 -5.99
C VAL A 56 -4.70 0.25 -4.81
N SER A 57 -4.14 0.02 -3.62
CA SER A 57 -4.94 -0.23 -2.43
C SER A 57 -4.74 0.86 -1.39
N ASP A 58 -5.83 1.33 -0.79
CA ASP A 58 -5.73 1.96 0.52
C ASP A 58 -5.16 0.97 1.57
N LEU A 59 -4.65 1.50 2.67
CA LEU A 59 -4.07 0.72 3.74
C LEU A 59 -5.05 0.45 4.87
N ASP A 60 -5.52 1.50 5.55
CA ASP A 60 -6.26 1.38 6.80
C ASP A 60 -7.67 0.89 6.53
N HIS A 61 -8.07 -0.23 7.14
CA HIS A 61 -9.38 -0.86 6.88
C HIS A 61 -9.58 -1.38 5.44
N THR A 62 -8.62 -1.23 4.54
CA THR A 62 -8.62 -1.82 3.20
C THR A 62 -7.59 -2.94 3.05
N MET A 63 -6.28 -2.66 3.10
CA MET A 63 -5.25 -3.72 3.09
C MET A 63 -5.04 -4.30 4.49
N VAL A 64 -5.10 -3.44 5.50
CA VAL A 64 -4.82 -3.74 6.91
C VAL A 64 -6.13 -3.73 7.68
N ASP A 65 -6.41 -4.84 8.35
CA ASP A 65 -7.44 -4.85 9.39
C ASP A 65 -6.81 -4.56 10.75
N HIS A 66 -7.17 -3.43 11.35
CA HIS A 66 -6.70 -3.06 12.69
C HIS A 66 -7.31 -3.92 13.80
N HIS A 67 -8.39 -4.64 13.50
CA HIS A 67 -9.01 -5.58 14.44
C HIS A 67 -8.48 -7.02 14.31
N ASP A 68 -7.68 -7.30 13.28
CA ASP A 68 -7.02 -8.60 13.09
C ASP A 68 -5.62 -8.55 13.72
N LEU A 69 -5.50 -9.14 14.92
CA LEU A 69 -4.22 -9.22 15.64
C LEU A 69 -3.22 -10.17 14.96
N ASP A 70 -3.74 -11.19 14.26
CA ASP A 70 -2.93 -12.23 13.61
C ASP A 70 -2.57 -11.85 12.16
N ASN A 71 -3.24 -10.85 11.60
CA ASN A 71 -3.05 -10.34 10.24
C ASN A 71 -3.27 -11.42 9.17
N LEU A 72 -4.17 -12.37 9.41
CA LEU A 72 -4.38 -13.54 8.56
C LEU A 72 -4.72 -13.14 7.12
N ALA A 73 -5.64 -12.19 6.91
CA ALA A 73 -6.01 -11.74 5.57
C ALA A 73 -4.84 -11.06 4.84
N LEU A 74 -4.08 -10.21 5.55
CA LEU A 74 -2.89 -9.56 5.01
C LEU A 74 -1.80 -10.58 4.65
N LEU A 75 -1.54 -11.55 5.53
CA LEU A 75 -0.57 -12.61 5.29
C LEU A 75 -0.98 -13.51 4.11
N ARG A 76 -2.30 -13.76 3.92
CA ARG A 76 -2.84 -14.44 2.73
C ARG A 76 -2.58 -13.64 1.46
N PHE A 77 -2.81 -12.32 1.49
CA PHE A 77 -2.51 -11.44 0.36
C PHE A 77 -1.01 -11.43 0.06
N ASN A 78 -0.15 -11.31 1.08
CA ASN A 78 1.29 -11.31 0.89
C ASN A 78 1.79 -12.57 0.18
N ALA A 79 1.40 -13.75 0.70
CA ALA A 79 1.79 -15.02 0.11
C ALA A 79 1.30 -15.15 -1.34
N LEU A 80 0.08 -14.67 -1.63
CA LEU A 80 -0.46 -14.66 -2.99
C LEU A 80 0.35 -13.72 -3.90
N TRP A 81 0.60 -12.50 -3.44
CA TRP A 81 1.32 -11.47 -4.18
C TRP A 81 2.75 -11.92 -4.53
N GLU A 82 3.50 -12.37 -3.51
CA GLU A 82 4.88 -12.81 -3.67
C GLU A 82 5.01 -13.99 -4.63
N SER A 83 4.08 -14.95 -4.56
CA SER A 83 4.15 -16.16 -5.38
C SER A 83 3.65 -15.99 -6.82
N ASN A 84 2.73 -15.05 -7.10
CA ASN A 84 2.06 -15.00 -8.41
C ASN A 84 2.18 -13.66 -9.16
N TYR A 85 2.47 -12.57 -8.45
CA TYR A 85 2.32 -11.21 -9.00
C TYR A 85 3.59 -10.39 -8.94
N ARG A 86 4.42 -10.57 -7.90
CA ARG A 86 5.59 -9.72 -7.61
C ARG A 86 6.53 -9.49 -8.80
N ASN A 87 6.70 -10.49 -9.66
CA ASN A 87 7.67 -10.45 -10.76
C ASN A 87 7.18 -9.71 -12.01
N ASN A 88 5.88 -9.54 -12.21
CA ASN A 88 5.31 -8.96 -13.44
C ASN A 88 4.14 -8.00 -13.18
N SER A 89 3.89 -7.63 -11.93
CA SER A 89 2.80 -6.77 -11.50
C SER A 89 3.33 -5.71 -10.53
N LEU A 90 2.56 -4.63 -10.38
CA LEU A 90 2.93 -3.48 -9.54
C LEU A 90 2.00 -3.37 -8.34
N LEU A 91 2.60 -3.20 -7.16
CA LEU A 91 1.85 -2.92 -5.93
C LEU A 91 1.97 -1.45 -5.59
N VAL A 92 0.83 -0.78 -5.48
CA VAL A 92 0.73 0.62 -5.09
C VAL A 92 -0.09 0.71 -3.80
N PHE A 93 0.49 1.31 -2.77
CA PHE A 93 -0.28 1.70 -1.58
C PHE A 93 -0.70 3.15 -1.70
N SER A 94 -1.99 3.43 -1.49
CA SER A 94 -2.59 4.75 -1.63
C SER A 94 -3.32 5.16 -0.36
N THR A 95 -2.57 5.73 0.59
CA THR A 95 -3.01 5.94 1.98
C THR A 95 -3.22 7.42 2.32
N GLY A 96 -4.13 7.68 3.27
CA GLY A 96 -4.27 8.98 3.91
C GLY A 96 -3.12 9.34 4.86
N ARG A 97 -2.37 8.34 5.33
CA ARG A 97 -1.25 8.49 6.27
C ARG A 97 -0.15 9.37 5.70
N SER A 98 0.44 10.20 6.56
CA SER A 98 1.72 10.86 6.29
C SER A 98 2.86 9.86 6.13
N PRO A 99 4.01 10.26 5.53
CA PRO A 99 5.19 9.40 5.45
C PRO A 99 5.68 8.87 6.80
N THR A 100 5.48 9.64 7.88
CA THR A 100 5.83 9.23 9.24
C THR A 100 4.93 8.09 9.71
N LEU A 101 3.61 8.27 9.66
CA LEU A 101 2.64 7.26 10.09
C LEU A 101 2.65 6.01 9.21
N TYR A 102 2.97 6.15 7.91
CA TYR A 102 3.17 5.01 7.02
C TYR A 102 4.39 4.17 7.43
N LYS A 103 5.51 4.81 7.76
CA LYS A 103 6.71 4.12 8.25
C LYS A 103 6.47 3.42 9.58
N GLU A 104 5.63 3.98 10.46
CA GLU A 104 5.21 3.35 11.70
C GLU A 104 4.35 2.11 11.43
N LEU A 105 3.34 2.22 10.56
CA LEU A 105 2.50 1.08 10.18
C LEU A 105 3.33 -0.08 9.60
N ARG A 106 4.35 0.22 8.79
CA ARG A 106 5.27 -0.80 8.24
C ARG A 106 6.10 -1.53 9.30
N LYS A 107 6.29 -0.94 10.48
CA LYS A 107 6.96 -1.61 11.61
C LYS A 107 5.98 -2.47 12.41
N GLU A 108 4.71 -2.07 12.45
CA GLU A 108 3.66 -2.72 13.24
C GLU A 108 3.01 -3.90 12.51
N LYS A 109 2.89 -3.80 11.19
CA LYS A 109 2.18 -4.74 10.34
C LYS A 109 3.13 -5.37 9.33
N PRO A 110 2.92 -6.65 8.94
CA PRO A 110 3.76 -7.33 7.96
C PRO A 110 3.45 -6.86 6.53
N LEU A 111 3.58 -5.55 6.26
CA LEU A 111 3.34 -4.98 4.94
C LEU A 111 4.48 -5.35 3.99
N LEU A 112 4.12 -5.77 2.78
CA LEU A 112 5.07 -5.85 1.68
C LEU A 112 5.61 -4.47 1.34
N VAL A 113 6.79 -4.45 0.72
CA VAL A 113 7.34 -3.22 0.13
C VAL A 113 6.64 -2.97 -1.22
N PRO A 114 5.84 -1.90 -1.34
CA PRO A 114 5.20 -1.57 -2.61
C PRO A 114 6.23 -1.05 -3.62
N ASP A 115 5.82 -1.02 -4.87
CA ASP A 115 6.53 -0.33 -5.96
C ASP A 115 6.42 1.19 -5.81
N ILE A 116 5.20 1.64 -5.47
CA ILE A 116 4.85 3.05 -5.35
C ILE A 116 4.02 3.22 -4.07
N THR A 117 4.29 4.30 -3.35
CA THR A 117 3.44 4.74 -2.24
C THR A 117 2.91 6.13 -2.53
N ILE A 118 1.60 6.23 -2.65
CA ILE A 118 0.83 7.47 -2.65
C ILE A 118 0.41 7.72 -1.19
N MET A 119 0.83 8.84 -0.60
CA MET A 119 0.63 9.17 0.81
C MET A 119 -0.10 10.50 0.96
N SER A 120 -0.48 10.83 2.19
CA SER A 120 -1.02 12.14 2.54
C SER A 120 -2.22 12.49 1.65
N VAL A 121 -3.10 11.51 1.41
CA VAL A 121 -4.30 11.63 0.56
C VAL A 121 -3.96 12.05 -0.89
N GLY A 122 -2.88 11.50 -1.45
CA GLY A 122 -2.49 11.78 -2.83
C GLY A 122 -1.61 13.01 -3.03
N THR A 123 -1.10 13.62 -1.96
CA THR A 123 -0.22 14.78 -2.08
C THR A 123 1.26 14.45 -2.18
N GLU A 124 1.63 13.19 -1.91
CA GLU A 124 3.01 12.72 -2.00
C GLU A 124 3.03 11.38 -2.76
N ILE A 125 3.85 11.28 -3.80
CA ILE A 125 4.12 10.02 -4.52
C ILE A 125 5.58 9.67 -4.28
N THR A 126 5.84 8.44 -3.88
CA THR A 126 7.21 7.96 -3.64
C THR A 126 7.45 6.57 -4.22
N TYR A 127 8.71 6.27 -4.54
CA TYR A 127 9.11 5.03 -5.21
C TYR A 127 9.95 4.12 -4.33
N GLY A 128 9.55 2.85 -4.28
CA GLY A 128 10.29 1.75 -3.67
C GLY A 128 10.54 1.89 -2.17
N ASN A 129 11.44 1.06 -1.65
CA ASN A 129 11.75 1.03 -0.21
C ASN A 129 12.37 2.33 0.30
N SER A 130 13.19 2.97 -0.54
CA SER A 130 13.87 4.23 -0.21
C SER A 130 12.91 5.43 -0.20
N MET A 131 11.67 5.25 -0.66
CA MET A 131 10.64 6.30 -0.73
C MET A 131 11.12 7.57 -1.44
N ILE A 132 11.70 7.42 -2.64
CA ILE A 132 12.14 8.58 -3.43
C ILE A 132 10.92 9.36 -3.93
N PRO A 133 10.82 10.68 -3.66
CA PRO A 133 9.74 11.51 -4.15
C PRO A 133 9.66 11.57 -5.68
N ASP A 134 8.43 11.70 -6.20
CA ASP A 134 8.21 12.08 -7.59
C ASP A 134 8.23 13.62 -7.73
N ASP A 135 9.32 14.17 -8.24
CA ASP A 135 9.48 15.62 -8.42
C ASP A 135 8.46 16.21 -9.41
N GLY A 136 8.06 15.44 -10.44
CA GLY A 136 7.05 15.88 -11.41
C GLY A 136 5.68 16.10 -10.77
N TRP A 137 5.31 15.26 -9.81
CA TRP A 137 4.08 15.40 -9.04
C TRP A 137 4.11 16.62 -8.12
N ILE A 138 5.25 16.85 -7.45
CA ILE A 138 5.46 18.04 -6.62
C ILE A 138 5.22 19.33 -7.42
N GLU A 139 5.78 19.42 -8.64
CA GLU A 139 5.60 20.60 -9.49
C GLU A 139 4.17 20.80 -9.97
N ILE A 140 3.42 19.72 -10.21
CA ILE A 140 1.98 19.82 -10.52
C ILE A 140 1.23 20.41 -9.32
N LEU A 141 1.51 19.93 -8.11
CA LEU A 141 0.83 20.38 -6.90
C LEU A 141 1.19 21.80 -6.45
N ASN A 142 2.31 22.34 -6.91
CA ASN A 142 2.70 23.74 -6.64
C ASN A 142 1.78 24.75 -7.35
N GLN A 143 1.03 24.34 -8.38
CA GLN A 143 0.20 25.24 -9.17
C GLN A 143 -0.99 25.76 -8.34
N LYS A 144 -1.09 27.09 -8.21
CA LYS A 144 -2.15 27.78 -7.45
C LYS A 144 -2.33 27.28 -6.01
N TRP A 145 -1.24 26.80 -5.41
CA TRP A 145 -1.20 26.36 -4.03
C TRP A 145 -0.34 27.32 -3.19
N ASN A 146 -0.85 27.70 -2.02
CA ASN A 146 -0.06 28.41 -1.01
C ASN A 146 -0.49 28.01 0.40
N ARG A 147 0.28 27.11 1.01
CA ARG A 147 0.03 26.58 2.35
C ARG A 147 -0.08 27.68 3.43
N ASN A 148 0.66 28.77 3.30
CA ASN A 148 0.63 29.86 4.29
C ASN A 148 -0.70 30.60 4.24
N VAL A 149 -1.25 30.83 3.05
CA VAL A 149 -2.58 31.44 2.88
C VAL A 149 -3.68 30.51 3.41
N VAL A 150 -3.59 29.21 3.13
CA VAL A 150 -4.52 28.21 3.72
C VAL A 150 -4.50 28.30 5.24
N SER A 151 -3.30 28.28 5.84
CA SER A 151 -3.13 28.36 7.29
C SER A 151 -3.61 29.69 7.89
N GLU A 152 -3.51 30.79 7.15
CA GLU A 152 -4.01 32.11 7.57
C GLU A 152 -5.54 32.13 7.61
N GLU A 153 -6.20 31.63 6.56
CA GLU A 153 -7.66 31.63 6.46
C GLU A 153 -8.30 30.65 7.45
N THR A 154 -7.71 29.46 7.64
CA THR A 154 -8.27 28.45 8.55
C THR A 154 -8.16 28.86 10.02
N LYS A 155 -7.15 29.65 10.40
CA LYS A 155 -7.02 30.20 11.78
C LYS A 155 -8.18 31.12 12.17
N LYS A 156 -8.94 31.63 11.20
CA LYS A 156 -10.10 32.51 11.41
C LYS A 156 -11.39 31.71 11.69
N ILE A 157 -11.34 30.38 11.68
CA ILE A 157 -12.49 29.49 11.85
C ILE A 157 -12.32 28.70 13.15
N SER A 158 -13.18 28.95 14.13
CA SER A 158 -13.11 28.37 15.48
C SER A 158 -13.45 26.88 15.53
N GLU A 159 -14.18 26.38 14.53
CA GLU A 159 -14.69 25.02 14.43
C GLU A 159 -13.61 24.02 13.99
N LEU A 160 -12.49 24.52 13.47
CA LEU A 160 -11.38 23.71 12.99
C LEU A 160 -10.33 23.52 14.08
N THR A 161 -10.06 22.26 14.44
CA THR A 161 -8.94 21.91 15.33
C THR A 161 -7.82 21.30 14.50
N LEU A 162 -6.59 21.84 14.55
CA LEU A 162 -5.47 21.26 13.82
C LEU A 162 -5.19 19.81 14.25
N GLN A 163 -4.93 18.94 13.27
CA GLN A 163 -4.35 17.63 13.55
C GLN A 163 -2.86 17.75 13.92
N SER A 164 -2.24 16.62 14.30
CA SER A 164 -0.82 16.58 14.69
C SER A 164 0.12 17.13 13.62
N GLU A 165 1.32 17.58 14.03
CA GLU A 165 2.33 18.13 13.12
C GLU A 165 2.74 17.14 12.02
N THR A 166 2.72 15.83 12.30
CA THR A 166 3.03 14.80 11.31
C THR A 166 2.06 14.77 10.13
N GLU A 167 0.81 15.17 10.36
CA GLU A 167 -0.23 15.22 9.33
C GLU A 167 -0.25 16.55 8.55
N GLN A 168 0.53 17.55 9.00
CA GLN A 168 0.71 18.79 8.28
C GLN A 168 1.84 18.64 7.25
N ARG A 169 1.51 18.68 5.96
CA ARG A 169 2.46 18.45 4.86
C ARG A 169 2.60 19.68 3.96
N PRO A 170 3.58 19.72 3.04
CA PRO A 170 3.75 20.85 2.12
C PRO A 170 2.50 21.17 1.29
N HIS A 171 1.75 20.14 0.89
CA HIS A 171 0.53 20.24 0.07
C HIS A 171 -0.73 19.69 0.76
N LYS A 172 -0.72 19.56 2.10
CA LYS A 172 -1.87 19.10 2.90
C LYS A 172 -1.93 19.86 4.22
N VAL A 173 -3.09 20.41 4.55
CA VAL A 173 -3.37 21.01 5.87
C VAL A 173 -4.61 20.34 6.45
N SER A 174 -4.47 19.73 7.62
CA SER A 174 -5.48 18.81 8.18
C SER A 174 -6.06 19.28 9.49
N PHE A 175 -7.36 19.06 9.64
CA PHE A 175 -8.15 19.46 10.79
C PHE A 175 -9.10 18.34 11.24
N TYR A 176 -9.56 18.47 12.48
CA TYR A 176 -10.76 17.82 12.99
C TYR A 176 -11.91 18.82 12.97
N ILE A 177 -13.11 18.34 12.62
CA ILE A 177 -14.36 19.11 12.59
C ILE A 177 -15.55 18.24 13.02
N GLN A 178 -16.57 18.87 13.62
CA GLN A 178 -17.82 18.18 13.92
C GLN A 178 -18.63 17.92 12.65
N LYS A 179 -19.21 16.72 12.53
CA LYS A 179 -19.95 16.27 11.34
C LYS A 179 -21.06 17.22 10.89
N ASP A 180 -21.79 17.82 11.82
CA ASP A 180 -22.89 18.76 11.52
C ASP A 180 -22.42 20.13 11.03
N LYS A 181 -21.12 20.44 11.18
CA LYS A 181 -20.50 21.70 10.71
C LYS A 181 -19.71 21.54 9.41
N ALA A 182 -19.34 20.31 9.06
CA ALA A 182 -18.42 20.05 7.96
C ALA A 182 -18.87 20.69 6.64
N GLU A 183 -20.11 20.47 6.22
CA GLU A 183 -20.62 20.94 4.93
C GLU A 183 -20.59 22.48 4.79
N ASP A 184 -21.04 23.20 5.82
CA ASP A 184 -21.09 24.66 5.81
C ASP A 184 -19.68 25.27 5.82
N ILE A 185 -18.78 24.73 6.66
CA ILE A 185 -17.39 25.20 6.75
C ILE A 185 -16.63 24.92 5.44
N MET A 186 -16.85 23.76 4.81
CA MET A 186 -16.25 23.45 3.51
C MET A 186 -16.65 24.47 2.44
N LYS A 187 -17.94 24.84 2.37
CA LYS A 187 -18.43 25.86 1.42
C LYS A 187 -17.76 27.22 1.66
N VAL A 188 -17.72 27.67 2.92
CA VAL A 188 -17.10 28.96 3.30
C VAL A 188 -15.60 28.97 2.98
N LEU A 189 -14.88 27.90 3.33
CA LEU A 189 -13.44 27.78 3.06
C LEU A 189 -13.15 27.79 1.56
N SER A 190 -13.92 27.03 0.77
CA SER A 190 -13.75 26.96 -0.68
C SER A 190 -13.82 28.35 -1.30
N THR A 191 -14.86 29.13 -0.97
CA THR A 191 -15.01 30.51 -1.49
C THR A 191 -13.86 31.42 -1.05
N ARG A 192 -13.49 31.42 0.23
CA ARG A 192 -12.42 32.30 0.75
C ARG A 192 -11.06 32.00 0.12
N LEU A 193 -10.73 30.72 -0.08
CA LEU A 193 -9.46 30.31 -0.64
C LEU A 193 -9.40 30.64 -2.15
N GLU A 194 -10.51 30.46 -2.86
CA GLU A 194 -10.65 30.89 -4.27
C GLU A 194 -10.49 32.40 -4.43
N GLU A 195 -11.11 33.21 -3.57
CA GLU A 195 -10.97 34.68 -3.56
C GLU A 195 -9.51 35.13 -3.32
N ARG A 196 -8.72 34.31 -2.64
CA ARG A 196 -7.28 34.53 -2.41
C ARG A 196 -6.41 34.00 -3.57
N GLY A 197 -7.03 33.49 -4.63
CA GLY A 197 -6.35 33.00 -5.84
C GLY A 197 -5.83 31.57 -5.75
N LEU A 198 -6.27 30.80 -4.75
CA LEU A 198 -5.90 29.39 -4.59
C LEU A 198 -6.91 28.49 -5.29
N ASP A 199 -6.45 27.36 -5.78
CA ASP A 199 -7.30 26.29 -6.32
C ASP A 199 -7.16 25.07 -5.41
N VAL A 200 -8.20 24.80 -4.62
CA VAL A 200 -8.14 23.85 -3.50
C VAL A 200 -9.24 22.81 -3.58
N LYS A 201 -8.88 21.60 -3.13
CA LYS A 201 -9.81 20.52 -2.83
C LYS A 201 -9.92 20.39 -1.33
N ILE A 202 -11.16 20.25 -0.83
CA ILE A 202 -11.41 19.98 0.58
C ILE A 202 -12.05 18.60 0.68
N ILE A 203 -11.39 17.69 1.39
CA ILE A 203 -11.84 16.30 1.57
C ILE A 203 -12.29 16.13 3.02
N TYR A 204 -13.49 15.61 3.21
CA TYR A 204 -14.00 15.17 4.50
C TYR A 204 -14.06 13.65 4.53
N SER A 205 -13.52 13.03 5.57
CA SER A 205 -13.47 11.56 5.70
C SER A 205 -13.46 11.10 7.16
N GLY A 206 -13.74 9.81 7.39
CA GLY A 206 -13.66 9.21 8.73
C GLY A 206 -14.63 9.81 9.75
N GLY A 207 -15.64 10.56 9.30
CA GLY A 207 -16.63 11.21 10.15
C GLY A 207 -16.13 12.40 10.98
N MET A 208 -14.87 12.83 10.83
CA MET A 208 -14.31 13.96 11.58
C MET A 208 -13.11 14.64 10.93
N ASP A 209 -12.44 14.01 9.97
CA ASP A 209 -11.22 14.54 9.36
C ASP A 209 -11.55 15.47 8.19
N LEU A 210 -10.90 16.63 8.14
CA LEU A 210 -11.01 17.60 7.06
C LEU A 210 -9.62 17.98 6.55
N ASP A 211 -9.36 17.64 5.29
CA ASP A 211 -8.08 17.88 4.61
C ASP A 211 -8.25 18.96 3.54
N ILE A 212 -7.38 19.97 3.55
CA ILE A 212 -7.29 20.99 2.51
C ILE A 212 -6.03 20.73 1.69
N LEU A 213 -6.21 20.50 0.40
CA LEU A 213 -5.19 20.09 -0.57
C LEU A 213 -5.26 20.99 -1.82
N PRO A 214 -4.23 21.02 -2.69
CA PRO A 214 -4.38 21.55 -4.04
C PRO A 214 -5.51 20.85 -4.81
N GLN A 215 -6.20 21.55 -5.70
CA GLN A 215 -7.31 20.99 -6.48
C GLN A 215 -6.90 19.77 -7.32
N GLY A 216 -5.67 19.80 -7.84
CA GLY A 216 -5.07 18.69 -8.59
C GLY A 216 -4.59 17.51 -7.73
N ALA A 217 -4.69 17.57 -6.40
CA ALA A 217 -4.33 16.48 -5.51
C ALA A 217 -5.47 15.47 -5.32
N GLY A 218 -5.27 14.46 -4.47
CA GLY A 218 -6.23 13.39 -4.21
C GLY A 218 -5.73 12.04 -4.71
N LYS A 219 -6.20 10.95 -4.09
CA LYS A 219 -5.79 9.58 -4.45
C LYS A 219 -6.07 9.26 -5.93
N GLY A 220 -7.24 9.68 -6.44
CA GLY A 220 -7.59 9.53 -7.85
C GLY A 220 -6.69 10.33 -8.78
N GLN A 221 -6.43 11.59 -8.48
CA GLN A 221 -5.55 12.43 -9.32
C GLN A 221 -4.11 11.92 -9.35
N ALA A 222 -3.59 11.47 -8.20
CA ALA A 222 -2.27 10.83 -8.14
C ALA A 222 -2.21 9.55 -8.99
N LEU A 223 -3.26 8.72 -8.97
CA LEU A 223 -3.36 7.54 -9.84
C LEU A 223 -3.45 7.94 -11.32
N ALA A 224 -4.26 8.94 -11.67
CA ALA A 224 -4.39 9.44 -13.04
C ALA A 224 -3.05 9.95 -13.57
N TYR A 225 -2.28 10.66 -12.74
CA TYR A 225 -0.93 11.09 -13.06
C TYR A 225 0.00 9.91 -13.35
N LEU A 226 0.03 8.90 -12.48
CA LEU A 226 0.85 7.69 -12.67
C LEU A 226 0.48 6.94 -13.95
N LEU A 227 -0.80 6.73 -14.23
CA LEU A 227 -1.26 6.07 -15.45
C LEU A 227 -0.87 6.86 -16.71
N LYS A 228 -0.97 8.20 -16.66
CA LYS A 228 -0.52 9.07 -17.75
C LYS A 228 1.00 8.97 -17.96
N LYS A 229 1.78 8.95 -16.88
CA LYS A 229 3.23 8.77 -16.90
C LYS A 229 3.61 7.43 -17.52
N PHE A 230 3.03 6.33 -17.05
CA PHE A 230 3.26 5.00 -17.62
C PHE A 230 2.87 4.91 -19.09
N LYS A 231 1.75 5.52 -19.49
CA LYS A 231 1.35 5.58 -20.90
C LYS A 231 2.38 6.32 -21.76
N ALA A 232 2.91 7.44 -21.29
CA ALA A 232 3.93 8.21 -22.00
C ALA A 232 5.26 7.43 -22.13
N GLU A 233 5.57 6.59 -21.14
CA GLU A 233 6.76 5.74 -21.11
C GLU A 233 6.57 4.39 -21.86
N GLY A 234 5.37 4.11 -22.37
CA GLY A 234 5.05 2.85 -23.06
C GLY A 234 4.82 1.65 -22.13
N ASN A 235 4.66 1.90 -20.84
CA ASN A 235 4.60 0.88 -19.77
C ASN A 235 3.24 0.83 -19.06
N LEU A 236 2.16 1.26 -19.73
CA LEU A 236 0.82 1.27 -19.15
C LEU A 236 0.41 -0.16 -18.70
N PRO A 237 0.00 -0.37 -17.43
CA PRO A 237 -0.44 -1.69 -16.98
C PRO A 237 -1.62 -2.24 -17.79
N HIS A 238 -1.63 -3.54 -18.07
CA HIS A 238 -2.73 -4.19 -18.80
C HIS A 238 -4.06 -4.12 -18.05
N SER A 239 -4.01 -4.16 -16.72
CA SER A 239 -5.18 -4.05 -15.86
C SER A 239 -4.80 -3.33 -14.58
N THR A 240 -5.73 -2.52 -14.06
CA THR A 240 -5.58 -1.82 -12.78
C THR A 240 -6.75 -2.19 -11.88
N LEU A 241 -6.47 -2.60 -10.66
CA LEU A 241 -7.45 -2.86 -9.62
C LEU A 241 -7.27 -1.82 -8.50
N VAL A 242 -8.28 -0.98 -8.28
CA VAL A 242 -8.33 -0.04 -7.15
C VAL A 242 -9.09 -0.64 -5.98
N CYS A 243 -8.62 -0.41 -4.76
CA CYS A 243 -9.22 -0.95 -3.53
C CYS A 243 -9.34 0.17 -2.50
N GLY A 244 -10.51 0.29 -1.86
CA GLY A 244 -10.75 1.31 -0.84
C GLY A 244 -11.93 0.97 0.07
N ASP A 245 -12.08 1.74 1.14
CA ASP A 245 -13.14 1.58 2.13
C ASP A 245 -13.82 2.91 2.50
N SER A 246 -13.21 4.08 2.25
CA SER A 246 -13.73 5.36 2.75
C SER A 246 -13.86 6.45 1.69
N GLY A 247 -14.40 7.62 2.08
CA GLY A 247 -14.66 8.72 1.14
C GLY A 247 -13.43 9.25 0.42
N ASN A 248 -12.24 9.16 1.02
CA ASN A 248 -10.99 9.60 0.39
C ASN A 248 -10.54 8.68 -0.77
N ASP A 249 -11.16 7.51 -0.91
CA ASP A 249 -10.91 6.54 -1.98
C ASP A 249 -11.85 6.71 -3.19
N ALA A 250 -12.96 7.44 -3.04
CA ALA A 250 -14.01 7.55 -4.05
C ALA A 250 -13.47 7.96 -5.44
N GLU A 251 -12.49 8.86 -5.49
CA GLU A 251 -11.88 9.30 -6.75
C GLU A 251 -11.10 8.19 -7.47
N LEU A 252 -10.58 7.18 -6.76
CA LEU A 252 -9.91 6.03 -7.39
C LEU A 252 -10.88 5.25 -8.28
N PHE A 253 -12.12 5.10 -7.83
CA PHE A 253 -13.18 4.39 -8.57
C PHE A 253 -13.73 5.20 -9.77
N SER A 254 -13.42 6.49 -9.84
CA SER A 254 -13.78 7.36 -10.96
C SER A 254 -12.79 7.28 -12.13
N ILE A 255 -11.64 6.62 -11.95
CA ILE A 255 -10.63 6.50 -12.99
C ILE A 255 -11.15 5.61 -14.13
N PRO A 256 -11.08 6.07 -15.40
CA PRO A 256 -11.51 5.26 -16.52
C PRO A 256 -10.75 3.93 -16.62
N ASP A 257 -11.46 2.89 -17.05
CA ASP A 257 -10.92 1.56 -17.34
C ASP A 257 -10.23 0.82 -16.20
N VAL A 258 -10.43 1.23 -14.95
CA VAL A 258 -10.02 0.44 -13.77
C VAL A 258 -11.09 -0.56 -13.35
N HIS A 259 -10.64 -1.65 -12.73
CA HIS A 259 -11.47 -2.49 -11.88
C HIS A 259 -11.46 -1.91 -10.47
N GLY A 260 -12.57 -1.96 -9.74
CA GLY A 260 -12.69 -1.41 -8.40
C GLY A 260 -13.30 -2.41 -7.43
N VAL A 261 -12.77 -2.46 -6.21
CA VAL A 261 -13.37 -3.17 -5.09
C VAL A 261 -13.50 -2.25 -3.88
N MET A 262 -14.75 -2.09 -3.43
CA MET A 262 -15.04 -1.63 -2.07
C MET A 262 -15.05 -2.85 -1.17
N VAL A 263 -14.22 -2.87 -0.12
CA VAL A 263 -14.20 -4.00 0.83
C VAL A 263 -15.49 -4.04 1.65
N SER A 264 -15.86 -5.20 2.21
CA SER A 264 -17.17 -5.36 2.87
C SER A 264 -17.39 -4.45 4.09
N ASN A 265 -16.29 -3.93 4.64
CA ASN A 265 -16.28 -2.97 5.74
C ASN A 265 -16.19 -1.51 5.28
N ALA A 266 -16.51 -1.21 4.02
CA ALA A 266 -16.55 0.15 3.51
C ALA A 266 -17.51 1.03 4.32
N GLN A 267 -17.11 2.28 4.52
CA GLN A 267 -17.86 3.30 5.22
C GLN A 267 -19.02 3.83 4.37
N GLU A 268 -20.01 4.37 5.07
CA GLU A 268 -21.25 4.84 4.49
C GLU A 268 -21.03 5.87 3.37
N GLU A 269 -20.06 6.78 3.51
CA GLU A 269 -19.81 7.81 2.49
C GLU A 269 -19.33 7.22 1.15
N LEU A 270 -18.56 6.12 1.16
CA LEU A 270 -18.11 5.47 -0.08
C LEU A 270 -19.25 4.67 -0.72
N LEU A 271 -20.08 4.02 0.09
CA LEU A 271 -21.26 3.29 -0.39
C LEU A 271 -22.30 4.24 -1.01
N GLN A 272 -22.53 5.40 -0.37
CA GLN A 272 -23.39 6.46 -0.92
C GLN A 272 -22.82 7.00 -2.24
N TRP A 273 -21.51 7.25 -2.29
CA TRP A 273 -20.84 7.63 -3.53
C TRP A 273 -21.05 6.58 -4.63
N HIS A 274 -20.91 5.29 -4.32
CA HIS A 274 -21.11 4.22 -5.28
C HIS A 274 -22.55 4.19 -5.83
N VAL A 275 -23.55 4.29 -4.96
CA VAL A 275 -24.97 4.34 -5.37
C VAL A 275 -25.23 5.52 -6.32
N ALA A 276 -24.62 6.67 -6.07
CA ALA A 276 -24.81 7.88 -6.85
C ALA A 276 -24.03 7.90 -8.18
N ASN A 277 -22.84 7.27 -8.24
CA ASN A 277 -21.90 7.48 -9.34
C ASN A 277 -21.54 6.21 -10.13
N ALA A 278 -21.69 5.03 -9.52
CA ALA A 278 -21.08 3.81 -10.03
C ALA A 278 -21.96 2.55 -9.91
N LYS A 279 -23.24 2.69 -9.53
CA LYS A 279 -24.16 1.58 -9.25
C LYS A 279 -24.25 0.56 -10.38
N ASP A 280 -24.27 1.04 -11.63
CA ASP A 280 -24.43 0.20 -12.82
C ASP A 280 -23.07 -0.10 -13.51
N ASN A 281 -21.94 0.23 -12.87
CA ASN A 281 -20.62 -0.03 -13.43
C ASN A 281 -20.19 -1.48 -13.13
N PRO A 282 -20.14 -2.39 -14.13
CA PRO A 282 -19.80 -3.79 -13.90
C PRO A 282 -18.32 -4.01 -13.53
N LYS A 283 -17.47 -2.99 -13.65
CA LYS A 283 -16.06 -3.03 -13.23
C LYS A 283 -15.87 -2.67 -11.76
N ILE A 284 -16.94 -2.35 -11.02
CA ILE A 284 -16.87 -2.00 -9.60
C ILE A 284 -17.75 -2.98 -8.81
N ILE A 285 -17.18 -3.57 -7.76
CA ILE A 285 -17.93 -4.44 -6.84
C ILE A 285 -17.82 -3.95 -5.39
N HIS A 286 -18.85 -4.29 -4.61
CA HIS A 286 -18.77 -4.33 -3.17
C HIS A 286 -18.50 -5.78 -2.76
N ALA A 287 -17.31 -6.05 -2.21
CA ALA A 287 -16.89 -7.39 -1.80
C ALA A 287 -17.72 -7.87 -0.60
N THR A 288 -17.85 -9.20 -0.48
CA THR A 288 -18.41 -9.82 0.73
C THR A 288 -17.34 -10.00 1.80
N GLU A 289 -16.08 -10.06 1.39
CA GLU A 289 -14.91 -10.21 2.25
C GLU A 289 -14.34 -8.87 2.73
N ARG A 290 -13.79 -8.90 3.95
CA ARG A 290 -13.24 -7.75 4.66
C ARG A 290 -11.79 -7.50 4.27
N CYS A 291 -11.37 -6.24 4.23
CA CYS A 291 -9.99 -5.82 4.01
C CYS A 291 -9.26 -6.60 2.88
N ALA A 292 -8.03 -7.08 3.12
CA ALA A 292 -7.22 -7.78 2.13
C ALA A 292 -7.89 -9.04 1.54
N ALA A 293 -8.81 -9.68 2.27
CA ALA A 293 -9.58 -10.80 1.72
C ALA A 293 -10.55 -10.34 0.62
N GLY A 294 -11.12 -9.12 0.75
CA GLY A 294 -11.91 -8.47 -0.30
C GLY A 294 -11.10 -8.19 -1.57
N ILE A 295 -9.83 -7.81 -1.42
CA ILE A 295 -8.90 -7.63 -2.56
C ILE A 295 -8.68 -8.96 -3.28
N ILE A 296 -8.39 -10.03 -2.54
CA ILE A 296 -8.23 -11.38 -3.09
C ILE A 296 -9.50 -11.85 -3.81
N GLN A 297 -10.67 -11.60 -3.21
CA GLN A 297 -11.98 -11.90 -3.82
C GLN A 297 -12.13 -11.18 -5.16
N ALA A 298 -11.79 -9.89 -5.22
CA ALA A 298 -11.89 -9.09 -6.44
C ALA A 298 -10.97 -9.57 -7.56
N ILE A 299 -9.74 -9.98 -7.24
CA ILE A 299 -8.82 -10.61 -8.21
C ILE A 299 -9.50 -11.81 -8.89
N GLY A 300 -10.16 -12.66 -8.11
CA GLY A 300 -10.89 -13.82 -8.63
C GLY A 300 -12.14 -13.42 -9.43
N TYR A 301 -12.95 -12.51 -8.89
CA TYR A 301 -14.19 -12.04 -9.51
C TYR A 301 -13.97 -11.45 -10.91
N PHE A 302 -12.95 -10.59 -11.05
CA PHE A 302 -12.62 -9.95 -12.31
C PHE A 302 -11.70 -10.78 -13.21
N ASN A 303 -11.35 -12.01 -12.81
CA ASN A 303 -10.43 -12.89 -13.54
C ASN A 303 -9.06 -12.24 -13.85
N LEU A 304 -8.52 -11.49 -12.88
CA LEU A 304 -7.24 -10.77 -13.02
C LEU A 304 -6.03 -11.69 -12.81
N GLY A 305 -6.26 -12.90 -12.29
CA GLY A 305 -5.26 -13.95 -12.14
C GLY A 305 -5.59 -14.95 -11.04
N PRO A 306 -4.61 -15.76 -10.62
CA PRO A 306 -4.77 -16.67 -9.48
C PRO A 306 -5.21 -15.92 -8.23
N SER A 307 -6.29 -16.38 -7.60
CA SER A 307 -6.86 -15.78 -6.38
C SER A 307 -6.82 -16.71 -5.17
N LYS A 308 -6.26 -17.92 -5.31
CA LYS A 308 -6.07 -18.85 -4.19
C LYS A 308 -4.71 -18.60 -3.53
N SER A 309 -4.71 -18.15 -2.28
CA SER A 309 -3.47 -17.94 -1.55
C SER A 309 -2.76 -19.27 -1.28
N PRO A 310 -1.42 -19.35 -1.40
CA PRO A 310 -0.66 -20.52 -0.94
C PRO A 310 -0.92 -20.87 0.54
N ARG A 311 -1.32 -19.89 1.37
CA ARG A 311 -1.70 -20.12 2.76
C ARG A 311 -2.97 -20.94 2.93
N ASP A 312 -3.85 -20.94 1.93
CA ASP A 312 -5.12 -21.67 1.95
C ASP A 312 -4.95 -23.13 1.47
N VAL A 313 -3.73 -23.51 1.08
CA VAL A 313 -3.41 -24.88 0.66
C VAL A 313 -3.01 -25.69 1.89
N THR A 314 -3.75 -26.77 2.16
CA THR A 314 -3.50 -27.66 3.31
C THR A 314 -2.30 -28.57 3.06
N ASP A 315 -2.20 -29.13 1.85
CA ASP A 315 -1.10 -30.00 1.46
C ASP A 315 0.00 -29.24 0.71
N LEU A 316 1.12 -29.00 1.40
CA LEU A 316 2.32 -28.42 0.79
C LEU A 316 3.23 -29.48 0.15
N SER A 317 2.87 -30.76 0.22
CA SER A 317 3.65 -31.87 -0.36
C SER A 317 3.35 -32.11 -1.84
N ASP A 318 2.28 -31.52 -2.37
CA ASP A 318 1.91 -31.66 -3.78
C ASP A 318 3.06 -31.19 -4.69
N SER A 319 3.63 -32.17 -5.38
CA SER A 319 4.84 -32.12 -6.19
C SER A 319 4.48 -32.47 -7.63
N LYS A 320 3.62 -31.68 -8.27
CA LYS A 320 3.56 -31.71 -9.73
C LYS A 320 4.52 -30.65 -10.26
N MET A 321 5.76 -31.08 -10.49
CA MET A 321 6.85 -30.34 -11.14
C MET A 321 6.54 -29.92 -12.60
N GLU A 322 5.28 -29.85 -13.02
CA GLU A 322 4.94 -29.43 -14.39
C GLU A 322 5.30 -27.95 -14.64
N LYS A 323 5.46 -27.14 -13.57
CA LYS A 323 5.91 -25.75 -13.69
C LYS A 323 6.69 -25.30 -12.45
N PHE A 324 8.00 -25.14 -12.59
CA PHE A 324 8.86 -24.58 -11.54
C PHE A 324 8.76 -23.04 -11.56
N ASP A 325 8.29 -22.45 -10.46
CA ASP A 325 8.31 -20.99 -10.25
C ASP A 325 9.11 -20.67 -8.97
N PRO A 326 10.30 -20.05 -9.09
CA PRO A 326 11.14 -19.73 -7.94
C PRO A 326 10.44 -18.94 -6.85
N ALA A 327 9.56 -18.00 -7.22
CA ALA A 327 8.86 -17.16 -6.25
C ALA A 327 7.82 -17.97 -5.46
N TYR A 328 7.10 -18.87 -6.14
CA TYR A 328 6.18 -19.79 -5.50
C TYR A 328 6.90 -20.72 -4.52
N GLU A 329 8.05 -21.29 -4.93
CA GLU A 329 8.82 -22.20 -4.07
C GLU A 329 9.40 -21.52 -2.83
N VAL A 330 9.84 -20.27 -2.93
CA VAL A 330 10.28 -19.48 -1.77
C VAL A 330 9.13 -19.28 -0.77
N VAL A 331 7.94 -18.91 -1.25
CA VAL A 331 6.76 -18.77 -0.39
C VAL A 331 6.38 -20.11 0.23
N LYS A 332 6.39 -21.19 -0.55
CA LYS A 332 6.11 -22.55 -0.10
C LYS A 332 7.06 -22.97 1.02
N PHE A 333 8.36 -22.68 0.89
CA PHE A 333 9.37 -22.94 1.92
C PHE A 333 9.09 -22.16 3.21
N TYR A 334 8.78 -20.88 3.10
CA TYR A 334 8.45 -20.06 4.26
C TYR A 334 7.22 -20.59 5.02
N LEU A 335 6.16 -20.96 4.29
CA LEU A 335 4.94 -21.52 4.89
C LEU A 335 5.18 -22.89 5.53
N PHE A 336 5.97 -23.74 4.90
CA PHE A 336 6.39 -25.01 5.49
C PHE A 336 7.14 -24.78 6.79
N TYR A 337 8.13 -23.87 6.80
CA TYR A 337 8.90 -23.56 8.00
C TYR A 337 8.02 -23.02 9.13
N GLU A 338 7.06 -22.14 8.82
CA GLU A 338 6.08 -21.62 9.78
C GLU A 338 5.27 -22.76 10.44
N ARG A 339 4.65 -23.63 9.63
CA ARG A 339 3.83 -24.77 10.10
C ARG A 339 4.66 -25.82 10.83
N TRP A 340 5.86 -26.11 10.33
CA TRP A 340 6.77 -27.10 10.91
C TRP A 340 7.18 -26.71 12.33
N ARG A 341 7.47 -25.42 12.57
CA ARG A 341 7.79 -24.91 13.92
C ARG A 341 6.63 -25.02 14.91
N ARG A 342 5.38 -25.05 14.42
CA ARG A 342 4.17 -25.24 15.22
C ARG A 342 3.77 -26.71 15.38
N ALA A 343 4.55 -27.64 14.83
CA ALA A 343 4.23 -29.06 14.76
C ALA A 343 2.91 -29.36 13.99
N GLU A 344 2.57 -28.51 13.01
CA GLU A 344 1.36 -28.64 12.17
C GLU A 344 1.61 -29.46 10.88
N VAL A 345 2.78 -30.06 10.73
CA VAL A 345 3.17 -30.79 9.52
C VAL A 345 3.38 -32.27 9.85
N GLU A 346 2.45 -33.12 9.40
CA GLU A 346 2.49 -34.57 9.66
C GLU A 346 3.60 -35.27 8.85
N ASN A 347 3.77 -34.92 7.56
CA ASN A 347 4.69 -35.61 6.63
C ASN A 347 5.92 -34.76 6.25
N SER A 348 6.67 -34.30 7.25
CA SER A 348 7.82 -33.41 7.01
C SER A 348 8.93 -34.01 6.13
N GLU A 349 9.14 -35.34 6.18
CA GLU A 349 10.16 -36.03 5.38
C GLU A 349 9.93 -35.90 3.87
N LEU A 350 8.68 -36.02 3.42
CA LEU A 350 8.31 -35.88 2.02
C LEU A 350 8.61 -34.46 1.52
N TYR A 351 8.32 -33.45 2.35
CA TYR A 351 8.64 -32.06 2.02
C TYR A 351 10.14 -31.83 1.91
N PHE A 352 10.95 -32.36 2.85
CA PHE A 352 12.41 -32.24 2.78
C PHE A 352 12.99 -32.94 1.54
N ALA A 353 12.42 -34.06 1.11
CA ALA A 353 12.80 -34.71 -0.14
C ALA A 353 12.50 -33.81 -1.36
N ASN A 354 11.31 -33.20 -1.41
CA ASN A 354 10.93 -32.26 -2.46
C ASN A 354 11.82 -31.01 -2.49
N LEU A 355 12.12 -30.42 -1.33
CA LEU A 355 13.00 -29.26 -1.22
C LEU A 355 14.42 -29.58 -1.72
N LYS A 356 14.96 -30.76 -1.38
CA LYS A 356 16.24 -31.23 -1.93
C LYS A 356 16.21 -31.32 -3.45
N ALA A 357 15.14 -31.88 -4.03
CA ALA A 357 15.00 -31.98 -5.49
C ALA A 357 14.95 -30.60 -6.16
N VAL A 358 14.21 -29.64 -5.59
CA VAL A 358 14.14 -28.25 -6.05
C VAL A 358 15.52 -27.58 -6.01
N CYS A 359 16.25 -27.70 -4.90
CA CYS A 359 17.57 -27.11 -4.77
C CYS A 359 18.59 -27.69 -5.75
N VAL A 360 18.53 -29.01 -6.04
CA VAL A 360 19.38 -29.64 -7.06
C VAL A 360 19.08 -29.09 -8.46
N CYS A 361 17.81 -28.83 -8.76
CA CYS A 361 17.39 -28.23 -10.02
C CYS A 361 17.95 -26.80 -10.18
N LEU A 362 17.91 -25.99 -9.11
CA LEU A 362 18.45 -24.62 -9.09
C LEU A 362 19.96 -24.53 -9.29
N ILE A 363 20.73 -25.55 -8.90
CA ILE A 363 22.20 -25.60 -9.09
C ILE A 363 22.57 -25.99 -10.53
N SER A 364 21.61 -26.50 -11.29
CA SER A 364 21.81 -27.00 -12.67
C SER A 364 21.48 -25.96 -13.75
N PHE A 365 20.98 -24.78 -13.36
CA PHE A 365 20.82 -23.58 -14.19
C PHE A 365 21.94 -22.58 -13.91
#